data_AF-A0A3P6QZF2-F1
#
_entry.id   AF-A0A3P6QZF2-F1
#
_cell.length_a   1.000
_cell.length_b   1.000
_cell.length_c   1.000
_cell.angle_alpha   90.00
_cell.angle_beta   90.00
_cell.angle_gamma   90.00
#
_symmetry.space_group_name_H-M   'P 1'
#
loop_
_entity.id
_entity.type
_entity.pdbx_description
1 polymer ?
#
loop_
_entity_poly.entity_id
_entity_poly.type
_entity_poly.pdbx_seq_one_letter_code
_entity_poly.pdbx_strand_id
1 'polypeptide(L)'
;EAVYSLDAAERGKISKADFVELYKEIATRPEIYFLMVRYANKDYLSCQDLRLFLETEQGMVGVTTEFCENVVEQYEPAPEAKENNFMTIDDEFANKQRSEKSNNELLGFTSFLLSKDCSIFDPSHTRVWMDMKQPFSKYFIASSHKTYLIEDQQGQASCDGLASVLKKSCRMIELDLWDPVDSKGETEPMVQNGLLALSKVPLTEALKTIRQYAFERSRFPLILRLSIHCSLEWQKVAAKLIVTHLGTKLYMPSADPTDWNNERAIPTPSDFQQRILLMVGSIKAKNS
;
A
#
# COMPACT_ATOMS: atom_id res chain seq x y z
N GLU A 1 21.02 20.92 -44.48
CA GLU A 1 21.06 22.29 -43.93
C GLU A 1 19.81 23.03 -44.38
N ALA A 2 18.83 23.19 -43.50
CA ALA A 2 17.71 24.09 -43.69
C ALA A 2 17.79 25.15 -42.59
N VAL A 3 18.17 26.36 -42.99
CA VAL A 3 18.40 27.51 -42.11
C VAL A 3 17.04 28.07 -41.71
N TYR A 4 16.57 27.74 -40.50
CA TYR A 4 15.49 28.50 -39.87
C TYR A 4 16.08 29.79 -39.27
N SER A 5 16.04 30.86 -40.07
CA SER A 5 16.20 32.23 -39.60
C SER A 5 14.96 32.62 -38.79
N LEU A 6 14.91 32.24 -37.51
CA LEU A 6 13.89 32.75 -36.59
C LEU A 6 14.23 34.19 -36.19
N ASP A 7 13.27 35.10 -36.43
CA ASP A 7 13.32 36.50 -36.01
C ASP A 7 13.63 36.61 -34.51
N ALA A 8 14.50 37.54 -34.11
CA ALA A 8 14.98 37.64 -32.72
C ALA A 8 13.87 37.86 -31.67
N ALA A 9 12.66 38.27 -32.09
CA ALA A 9 11.47 38.47 -31.25
C ALA A 9 10.67 37.19 -30.94
N GLU A 10 10.93 36.11 -31.68
CA GLU A 10 10.27 34.79 -31.55
C GLU A 10 11.16 33.77 -30.80
N ARG A 11 12.41 34.14 -30.49
CA ARG A 11 13.35 33.26 -29.79
C ARG A 11 12.83 32.93 -28.38
N GLY A 12 12.55 31.66 -28.12
CA GLY A 12 12.05 31.17 -26.83
C GLY A 12 10.52 31.14 -26.69
N LYS A 13 9.77 31.41 -27.76
CA LYS A 13 8.33 31.19 -27.83
C LYS A 13 8.04 29.95 -28.67
N ILE A 14 7.01 29.21 -28.30
CA ILE A 14 6.48 28.09 -29.08
C ILE A 14 5.02 28.40 -29.37
N SER A 15 4.55 28.16 -30.59
CA SER A 15 3.12 28.24 -30.86
C SER A 15 2.40 27.03 -30.24
N LYS A 16 1.06 27.11 -30.13
CA LYS A 16 0.27 25.94 -29.72
C LYS A 16 0.50 24.74 -30.65
N ALA A 17 0.70 24.99 -31.95
CA ALA A 17 0.97 23.94 -32.93
C ALA A 17 2.35 23.30 -32.66
N ASP A 18 3.38 24.12 -32.46
CA ASP A 18 4.73 23.64 -32.15
C ASP A 18 4.77 22.87 -30.83
N PHE A 19 4.02 23.30 -29.81
CA PHE A 19 3.90 22.56 -28.55
C PHE A 19 3.23 21.20 -28.73
N VAL A 20 2.15 21.13 -29.52
CA VAL A 20 1.45 19.87 -29.79
C VAL A 20 2.35 18.91 -30.57
N GLU A 21 3.10 19.41 -31.56
CA GLU A 21 4.05 18.60 -32.33
C GLU A 21 5.19 18.09 -31.44
N LEU A 22 5.82 18.96 -30.65
CA LEU A 22 6.87 18.59 -29.70
C LEU A 22 6.35 17.61 -28.64
N TYR A 23 5.14 17.84 -28.10
CA TYR A 23 4.53 16.95 -27.14
C TYR A 23 4.27 15.58 -27.75
N LYS A 24 3.74 15.51 -28.98
CA LYS A 24 3.56 14.24 -29.70
C LYS A 24 4.90 13.53 -29.88
N GLU A 25 5.95 14.22 -30.33
CA GLU A 25 7.27 13.62 -30.51
C GLU A 25 7.83 13.01 -29.21
N ILE A 26 7.65 13.70 -28.07
CA ILE A 26 8.13 13.24 -26.76
C ILE A 26 7.22 12.16 -26.14
N ALA A 27 5.91 12.28 -26.31
CA ALA A 27 4.92 11.40 -25.66
C ALA A 27 4.63 10.13 -26.48
N THR A 28 5.00 10.09 -27.77
CA THR A 28 4.86 8.90 -28.61
C THR A 28 5.60 7.73 -27.97
N ARG A 29 4.90 6.60 -27.81
CA ARG A 29 5.44 5.37 -27.24
C ARG A 29 5.76 4.38 -28.37
N PRO A 30 6.96 4.44 -28.99
CA PRO A 30 7.29 3.65 -30.19
C PRO A 30 7.14 2.14 -29.98
N GLU A 31 7.32 1.65 -28.77
CA GLU A 31 7.12 0.25 -28.40
C GLU A 31 5.65 -0.20 -28.50
N ILE A 32 4.69 0.70 -28.26
CA ILE A 32 3.25 0.39 -28.38
C ILE A 32 2.88 0.30 -29.87
N TYR A 33 3.40 1.21 -30.70
CA TYR A 33 3.26 1.13 -32.15
C TYR A 33 3.88 -0.16 -32.70
N PHE A 34 5.03 -0.59 -32.17
CA PHE A 34 5.65 -1.84 -32.59
C PHE A 34 4.76 -3.05 -32.31
N LEU A 35 4.02 -3.05 -31.19
CA LEU A 35 3.04 -4.09 -30.88
C LEU A 35 1.88 -4.10 -31.91
N MET A 36 1.36 -2.95 -32.31
CA MET A 36 0.34 -2.90 -33.37
C MET A 36 0.83 -3.48 -34.69
N VAL A 37 2.03 -3.05 -35.13
CA VAL A 37 2.62 -3.52 -36.39
C VAL A 37 2.83 -5.03 -36.33
N ARG A 38 3.30 -5.54 -35.19
CA ARG A 38 3.58 -6.97 -35.00
C ARG A 38 2.31 -7.83 -35.01
N TYR A 39 1.23 -7.37 -34.39
CA TYR A 39 0.03 -8.19 -34.15
C TYR A 39 -1.11 -7.95 -35.14
N ALA A 40 -1.29 -6.73 -35.64
CA ALA A 40 -2.32 -6.42 -36.64
C ALA A 40 -1.75 -6.02 -38.00
N ASN A 41 -0.52 -5.49 -38.06
CA ASN A 41 0.05 -4.86 -39.25
C ASN A 41 -0.86 -3.75 -39.84
N LYS A 42 -1.58 -3.05 -38.94
CA LYS A 42 -2.56 -1.99 -39.19
C LYS A 42 -2.55 -0.99 -38.02
N ASP A 43 -3.34 0.06 -38.12
CA ASP A 43 -3.54 1.11 -37.12
C ASP A 43 -4.58 0.77 -36.03
N TYR A 44 -5.15 -0.44 -36.06
CA TYR A 44 -6.07 -0.97 -35.05
C TYR A 44 -5.86 -2.47 -34.82
N LEU A 45 -6.21 -2.97 -33.63
CA LEU A 45 -6.36 -4.41 -33.35
C LEU A 45 -7.84 -4.79 -33.50
N SER A 46 -8.12 -5.81 -34.29
CA SER A 46 -9.40 -6.52 -34.18
C SER A 46 -9.43 -7.38 -32.91
N CYS A 47 -10.61 -7.89 -32.51
CA CYS A 47 -10.69 -8.87 -31.42
C CYS A 47 -9.79 -10.10 -31.65
N GLN A 48 -9.57 -10.51 -32.90
CA GLN A 48 -8.68 -11.63 -33.21
C GLN A 48 -7.21 -11.27 -32.98
N ASP A 49 -6.79 -10.06 -33.37
CA ASP A 49 -5.42 -9.57 -33.16
C ASP A 49 -5.15 -9.34 -31.67
N LEU A 50 -6.12 -8.74 -30.96
CA LEU A 50 -6.06 -8.53 -29.51
C LEU A 50 -5.98 -9.87 -28.77
N ARG A 51 -6.80 -10.85 -29.16
CA ARG A 51 -6.73 -12.19 -28.59
C ARG A 51 -5.35 -12.81 -28.79
N LEU A 52 -4.79 -12.71 -29.99
CA LEU A 52 -3.45 -13.23 -30.29
C LEU A 52 -2.41 -12.58 -29.36
N PHE A 53 -2.43 -11.25 -29.23
CA PHE A 53 -1.54 -10.52 -28.31
C PHE A 53 -1.67 -11.01 -26.85
N LEU A 54 -2.90 -11.19 -26.36
CA LEU A 54 -3.14 -11.64 -24.98
C LEU A 54 -2.64 -13.07 -24.74
N GLU A 55 -2.82 -13.96 -25.71
CA GLU A 55 -2.36 -15.34 -25.62
C GLU A 55 -0.82 -15.45 -25.76
N THR A 56 -0.19 -14.67 -26.65
CA THR A 56 1.24 -14.82 -26.97
C THR A 56 2.16 -13.95 -26.12
N GLU A 57 1.83 -12.68 -25.89
CA GLU A 57 2.68 -11.76 -25.10
C GLU A 57 2.28 -11.73 -23.63
N GLN A 58 0.97 -11.70 -23.33
CA GLN A 58 0.49 -11.66 -21.94
C GLN A 58 0.39 -13.06 -21.32
N GLY A 59 0.55 -14.12 -22.10
CA GLY A 59 0.51 -15.51 -21.62
C GLY A 59 -0.84 -15.94 -21.07
N MET A 60 -1.92 -15.26 -21.46
CA MET A 60 -3.27 -15.57 -21.00
C MET A 60 -3.78 -16.84 -21.68
N VAL A 61 -4.51 -17.67 -20.94
CA VAL A 61 -5.08 -18.94 -21.45
C VAL A 61 -6.59 -18.83 -21.51
N GLY A 62 -7.19 -19.31 -22.61
CA GLY A 62 -8.64 -19.37 -22.76
C GLY A 62 -9.31 -18.02 -23.01
N VAL A 63 -8.59 -17.09 -23.65
CA VAL A 63 -9.13 -15.78 -24.03
C VAL A 63 -10.26 -15.97 -25.04
N THR A 64 -11.47 -15.49 -24.71
CA THR A 64 -12.64 -15.59 -25.57
C THR A 64 -12.82 -14.34 -26.42
N THR A 65 -13.57 -14.44 -27.52
CA THR A 65 -13.94 -13.26 -28.31
C THR A 65 -14.73 -12.25 -27.48
N GLU A 66 -15.67 -12.72 -26.67
CA GLU A 66 -16.46 -11.90 -25.73
C GLU A 66 -15.56 -11.15 -24.74
N PHE A 67 -14.47 -11.76 -24.27
CA PHE A 67 -13.50 -11.06 -23.42
C PHE A 67 -12.85 -9.90 -24.17
N CYS A 68 -12.40 -10.13 -25.41
CA CYS A 68 -11.81 -9.07 -26.24
C CYS A 68 -12.80 -7.96 -26.58
N GLU A 69 -14.06 -8.27 -26.85
CA GLU A 69 -15.13 -7.28 -27.08
C GLU A 69 -15.35 -6.43 -25.83
N ASN A 70 -15.39 -7.03 -24.64
CA ASN A 70 -15.50 -6.30 -23.38
C ASN A 70 -14.30 -5.38 -23.12
N VAL A 71 -13.08 -5.83 -23.46
CA VAL A 71 -11.88 -4.99 -23.38
C VAL A 71 -12.00 -3.79 -24.32
N VAL A 72 -12.43 -3.99 -25.57
CA VAL A 72 -12.68 -2.88 -26.52
C VAL A 72 -13.74 -1.93 -25.96
N GLU A 73 -14.89 -2.44 -25.53
CA GLU A 73 -15.97 -1.61 -24.99
C GLU A 73 -15.53 -0.78 -23.78
N GLN A 74 -14.63 -1.32 -22.96
CA GLN A 74 -14.16 -0.64 -21.75
C GLN A 74 -13.08 0.42 -22.03
N TYR A 75 -12.16 0.16 -22.96
CA TYR A 75 -10.94 0.98 -23.11
C TYR A 75 -10.88 1.78 -24.41
N GLU A 76 -11.60 1.42 -25.46
CA GLU A 76 -11.60 2.17 -26.72
C GLU A 76 -12.38 3.48 -26.57
N PRO A 77 -11.81 4.66 -26.84
CA PRO A 77 -12.54 5.91 -26.70
C PRO A 77 -13.44 6.28 -27.90
N ALA A 78 -13.15 5.78 -29.12
CA ALA A 78 -13.88 6.15 -30.33
C ALA A 78 -15.15 5.29 -30.53
N PRO A 79 -16.37 5.89 -30.59
CA PRO A 79 -17.61 5.12 -30.76
C PRO A 79 -17.64 4.28 -32.04
N GLU A 80 -17.12 4.82 -33.16
CA GLU A 80 -17.05 4.10 -34.43
C GLU A 80 -16.14 2.87 -34.34
N ALA A 81 -15.04 2.95 -33.58
CA ALA A 81 -14.15 1.82 -33.36
C ALA A 81 -14.79 0.77 -32.44
N LYS A 82 -15.52 1.20 -31.39
CA LYS A 82 -16.31 0.30 -30.53
C LYS A 82 -17.37 -0.48 -31.30
N GLU A 83 -18.14 0.18 -32.16
CA GLU A 83 -19.18 -0.46 -32.98
C GLU A 83 -18.61 -1.56 -33.87
N ASN A 84 -17.35 -1.42 -34.30
CA ASN A 84 -16.64 -2.39 -35.13
C ASN A 84 -15.76 -3.37 -34.32
N ASN A 85 -15.76 -3.28 -32.98
CA ASN A 85 -14.89 -4.05 -32.08
C ASN A 85 -13.38 -3.90 -32.41
N PHE A 86 -12.96 -2.66 -32.67
CA PHE A 86 -11.56 -2.31 -32.93
C PHE A 86 -10.95 -1.56 -31.76
N MET A 87 -9.70 -1.91 -31.42
CA MET A 87 -8.88 -1.19 -30.45
C MET A 87 -7.81 -0.37 -31.18
N THR A 88 -7.84 0.94 -31.01
CA THR A 88 -6.88 1.89 -31.60
C THR A 88 -5.76 2.22 -30.60
N ILE A 89 -4.60 2.74 -31.03
CA ILE A 89 -3.49 3.08 -30.10
C ILE A 89 -3.87 4.31 -29.27
N ASP A 90 -3.89 5.44 -29.96
CA ASP A 90 -4.18 6.78 -29.47
C ASP A 90 -4.94 7.45 -30.62
N ASP A 91 -6.03 8.14 -30.33
CA ASP A 91 -6.99 8.54 -31.35
C ASP A 91 -6.44 9.62 -32.32
N GLU A 92 -5.85 9.21 -33.43
CA GLU A 92 -5.53 10.10 -34.55
C GLU A 92 -6.78 10.47 -35.39
N PHE A 93 -7.88 9.73 -35.26
CA PHE A 93 -9.09 9.93 -36.07
C PHE A 93 -10.08 10.96 -35.50
N ALA A 94 -10.22 11.09 -34.18
CA ALA A 94 -11.13 12.06 -33.55
C ALA A 94 -10.67 13.51 -33.66
N ASN A 95 -9.42 13.76 -34.05
CA ASN A 95 -8.92 15.11 -34.24
C ASN A 95 -9.50 15.82 -35.47
N LYS A 96 -10.20 15.13 -36.37
CA LYS A 96 -10.81 15.78 -37.55
C LYS A 96 -12.21 16.36 -37.30
N GLN A 97 -12.94 15.98 -36.24
CA GLN A 97 -14.34 16.42 -36.06
C GLN A 97 -14.79 16.74 -34.62
N ARG A 98 -13.91 16.92 -33.63
CA ARG A 98 -14.35 17.33 -32.28
C ARG A 98 -14.04 18.79 -31.92
N SER A 99 -15.13 19.45 -31.52
CA SER A 99 -15.18 20.69 -30.75
C SER A 99 -14.30 20.63 -29.50
N GLU A 100 -13.71 21.77 -29.15
CA GLU A 100 -12.71 22.10 -28.11
C GLU A 100 -13.05 21.71 -26.63
N LYS A 101 -13.92 20.72 -26.36
CA LYS A 101 -14.52 20.53 -25.03
C LYS A 101 -14.28 19.18 -24.32
N SER A 102 -13.39 18.32 -24.80
CA SER A 102 -13.05 17.09 -24.06
C SER A 102 -11.55 16.96 -23.89
N ASN A 103 -11.09 17.15 -22.65
CA ASN A 103 -9.68 17.01 -22.23
C ASN A 103 -9.36 15.59 -21.72
N ASN A 104 -10.12 14.57 -22.13
CA ASN A 104 -9.79 13.19 -21.74
C ASN A 104 -8.78 12.62 -22.74
N GLU A 105 -7.64 12.17 -22.22
CA GLU A 105 -6.61 11.46 -22.96
C GLU A 105 -7.24 10.26 -23.69
N LEU A 106 -7.30 10.33 -25.02
CA LEU A 106 -7.86 9.29 -25.89
C LEU A 106 -6.82 8.19 -26.11
N LEU A 107 -6.56 7.43 -25.05
CA LEU A 107 -5.66 6.28 -25.08
C LEU A 107 -6.55 5.03 -25.24
N GLY A 108 -6.46 4.31 -26.36
CA GLY A 108 -7.20 3.06 -26.56
C GLY A 108 -6.42 1.89 -25.97
N PHE A 109 -5.63 1.22 -26.80
CA PHE A 109 -4.73 0.14 -26.39
C PHE A 109 -3.73 0.61 -25.32
N THR A 110 -3.26 1.85 -25.40
CA THR A 110 -2.40 2.43 -24.36
C THR A 110 -3.11 2.47 -22.99
N SER A 111 -4.40 2.80 -22.95
CA SER A 111 -5.19 2.77 -21.70
C SER A 111 -5.37 1.35 -21.19
N PHE A 112 -5.62 0.39 -22.09
CA PHE A 112 -5.69 -1.02 -21.73
C PHE A 112 -4.38 -1.54 -21.10
N LEU A 113 -3.22 -1.23 -21.71
CA LEU A 113 -1.90 -1.63 -21.19
C LEU A 113 -1.57 -1.00 -19.82
N LEU A 114 -2.06 0.22 -19.57
CA LEU A 114 -1.88 0.91 -18.28
C LEU A 114 -2.95 0.56 -17.24
N SER A 115 -3.93 -0.24 -17.63
CA SER A 115 -5.05 -0.60 -16.78
C SER A 115 -4.68 -1.64 -15.71
N LYS A 116 -5.61 -1.88 -14.78
CA LYS A 116 -5.47 -2.95 -13.78
C LYS A 116 -5.48 -4.35 -14.39
N ASP A 117 -6.07 -4.50 -15.57
CA ASP A 117 -6.19 -5.80 -16.23
C ASP A 117 -4.82 -6.25 -16.80
N CYS A 118 -3.96 -5.28 -17.13
CA CYS A 118 -2.56 -5.50 -17.50
C CYS A 118 -1.58 -5.27 -16.34
N SER A 119 -2.06 -5.27 -15.08
CA SER A 119 -1.16 -5.08 -13.95
C SER A 119 -0.18 -6.25 -13.84
N ILE A 120 1.10 -5.94 -13.64
CA ILE A 120 2.11 -6.96 -13.32
C ILE A 120 1.82 -7.68 -11.99
N PHE A 121 1.00 -7.09 -11.12
CA PHE A 121 0.57 -7.71 -9.88
C PHE A 121 -0.67 -8.55 -10.10
N ASP A 122 -0.61 -9.83 -9.72
CA ASP A 122 -1.74 -10.74 -9.76
C ASP A 122 -2.95 -10.16 -8.99
N PRO A 123 -4.09 -9.90 -9.66
CA PRO A 123 -5.29 -9.36 -9.03
C PRO A 123 -5.84 -10.26 -7.91
N SER A 124 -5.62 -11.59 -7.97
CA SER A 124 -6.03 -12.52 -6.93
C SER A 124 -5.33 -12.27 -5.59
N HIS A 125 -4.12 -11.71 -5.63
CA HIS A 125 -3.32 -11.36 -4.46
C HIS A 125 -3.66 -9.98 -3.86
N THR A 126 -4.62 -9.25 -4.42
CA THR A 126 -5.09 -7.96 -3.88
C THR A 126 -5.91 -8.10 -2.59
N ARG A 127 -6.38 -9.32 -2.31
CA ARG A 127 -7.10 -9.69 -1.09
C ARG A 127 -6.36 -10.82 -0.36
N VAL A 128 -6.80 -11.11 0.84
CA VAL A 128 -6.28 -12.25 1.62
C VAL A 128 -6.64 -13.54 0.89
N TRP A 129 -5.64 -14.17 0.27
CA TRP A 129 -5.80 -15.38 -0.54
C TRP A 129 -5.19 -16.63 0.11
N MET A 130 -4.24 -16.45 1.04
CA MET A 130 -3.63 -17.54 1.79
C MET A 130 -4.60 -18.09 2.85
N ASP A 131 -4.46 -19.38 3.18
CA ASP A 131 -5.12 -19.96 4.34
C ASP A 131 -4.57 -19.29 5.61
N MET A 132 -5.45 -18.66 6.41
CA MET A 132 -5.11 -17.94 7.64
C MET A 132 -5.36 -18.76 8.90
N LYS A 133 -5.59 -20.07 8.76
CA LYS A 133 -5.79 -21.06 9.84
C LYS A 133 -4.57 -21.96 10.04
N GLN A 134 -3.43 -21.64 9.43
CA GLN A 134 -2.17 -22.31 9.76
C GLN A 134 -1.58 -21.69 11.04
N PRO A 135 -0.64 -22.38 11.70
CA PRO A 135 0.07 -21.84 12.86
C PRO A 135 0.85 -20.56 12.53
N PHE A 136 1.01 -19.64 13.49
CA PHE A 136 1.80 -18.40 13.29
C PHE A 136 3.20 -18.63 12.69
N SER A 137 3.85 -19.75 13.03
CA SER A 137 5.19 -20.10 12.53
C SER A 137 5.26 -20.36 11.02
N LYS A 138 4.12 -20.40 10.31
CA LYS A 138 4.03 -20.57 8.86
C LYS A 138 3.94 -19.25 8.09
N TYR A 139 3.88 -18.11 8.76
CA TYR A 139 3.72 -16.80 8.13
C TYR A 139 4.93 -15.90 8.40
N PHE A 140 5.29 -15.10 7.40
CA PHE A 140 6.10 -13.91 7.62
C PHE A 140 5.23 -12.79 8.18
N ILE A 141 5.66 -12.17 9.27
CA ILE A 141 4.93 -11.09 9.95
C ILE A 141 5.66 -9.78 9.68
N ALA A 142 4.98 -8.83 9.01
CA ALA A 142 5.48 -7.47 8.83
C ALA A 142 5.72 -6.83 10.20
N SER A 143 6.97 -6.51 10.49
CA SER A 143 7.44 -6.18 11.84
C SER A 143 8.24 -4.89 11.83
N SER A 144 8.03 -4.03 12.84
CA SER A 144 8.74 -2.78 13.03
C SER A 144 9.43 -2.78 14.40
N HIS A 145 10.69 -2.40 14.41
CA HIS A 145 11.51 -2.26 15.61
C HIS A 145 11.61 -0.78 16.01
N LYS A 146 11.46 -0.48 17.30
CA LYS A 146 11.43 0.88 17.86
C LYS A 146 10.50 1.82 17.07
N THR A 147 9.27 1.34 16.88
CA THR A 147 8.28 1.91 15.96
C THR A 147 7.93 3.37 16.22
N TYR A 148 8.15 3.85 17.45
CA TYR A 148 7.89 5.20 17.86
C TYR A 148 8.92 6.22 17.32
N LEU A 149 10.07 5.79 16.77
CA LEU A 149 11.07 6.68 16.19
C LEU A 149 10.77 6.96 14.70
N ILE A 150 10.75 8.24 14.29
CA ILE A 150 10.43 8.65 12.91
C ILE A 150 11.67 8.72 11.99
N GLU A 151 12.88 8.70 12.55
CA GLU A 151 14.12 8.89 11.79
C GLU A 151 15.21 7.88 12.19
N ASP A 152 16.36 8.36 12.68
CA ASP A 152 17.46 7.53 13.13
C ASP A 152 17.25 7.02 14.56
N GLN A 153 18.24 6.27 15.08
CA GLN A 153 18.19 5.73 16.44
C GLN A 153 18.24 6.82 17.54
N GLN A 154 18.41 8.10 17.21
CA GLN A 154 18.34 9.23 18.14
C GLN A 154 17.18 10.18 17.79
N GLY A 155 16.37 9.81 16.81
CA GLY A 155 15.29 10.63 16.26
C GLY A 155 14.15 10.85 17.23
N GLN A 156 13.21 11.68 16.79
CA GLN A 156 12.05 12.05 17.58
C GLN A 156 11.12 10.85 17.80
N ALA A 157 10.71 10.64 19.05
CA ALA A 157 9.65 9.72 19.40
C ALA A 157 8.29 10.38 19.13
N SER A 158 7.42 9.73 18.35
CA SER A 158 6.12 10.31 17.98
C SER A 158 5.07 9.24 17.69
N CYS A 159 3.81 9.59 18.00
CA CYS A 159 2.64 8.82 17.63
C CYS A 159 2.44 8.71 16.11
N ASP A 160 2.95 9.68 15.32
CA ASP A 160 2.82 9.62 13.86
C ASP A 160 3.60 8.45 13.26
N GLY A 161 4.73 8.07 13.87
CA GLY A 161 5.49 6.86 13.52
C GLY A 161 4.65 5.60 13.72
N LEU A 162 4.00 5.49 14.89
CA LEU A 162 3.08 4.38 15.21
C LEU A 162 1.90 4.33 14.23
N ALA A 163 1.26 5.47 13.95
CA ALA A 163 0.15 5.54 13.01
C ALA A 163 0.58 5.15 11.58
N SER A 164 1.73 5.67 11.12
CA SER A 164 2.27 5.43 9.79
C SER A 164 2.52 3.94 9.53
N VAL A 165 3.17 3.23 10.45
CA VAL A 165 3.44 1.79 10.24
C VAL A 165 2.16 0.94 10.27
N LEU A 166 1.17 1.31 11.09
CA LEU A 166 -0.09 0.59 11.17
C LEU A 166 -0.92 0.79 9.90
N LYS A 167 -0.87 2.00 9.30
CA LYS A 167 -1.43 2.30 7.98
C LYS A 167 -0.70 1.57 6.83
N LYS A 168 0.56 1.18 7.03
CA LYS A 168 1.31 0.30 6.14
C LYS A 168 1.13 -1.19 6.46
N SER A 169 0.11 -1.54 7.25
CA SER A 169 -0.25 -2.92 7.62
C SER A 169 0.83 -3.67 8.42
N CYS A 170 1.72 -2.98 9.14
CA CYS A 170 2.64 -3.62 10.08
C CYS A 170 1.84 -4.37 11.16
N ARG A 171 2.21 -5.62 11.45
CA ARG A 171 1.50 -6.54 12.38
C ARG A 171 2.30 -6.90 13.63
N MET A 172 3.54 -6.45 13.73
CA MET A 172 4.28 -6.43 15.00
C MET A 172 4.94 -5.06 15.19
N ILE A 173 4.73 -4.45 16.35
CA ILE A 173 5.32 -3.16 16.73
C ILE A 173 5.95 -3.26 18.12
N GLU A 174 6.90 -2.38 18.40
CA GLU A 174 7.65 -2.37 19.67
C GLU A 174 7.50 -1.03 20.41
N LEU A 175 7.29 -1.11 21.73
CA LEU A 175 7.35 0.02 22.66
C LEU A 175 8.37 -0.26 23.77
N ASP A 176 9.21 0.73 24.05
CA ASP A 176 10.20 0.70 25.13
C ASP A 176 9.69 1.55 26.29
N LEU A 177 9.28 0.91 27.38
CA LEU A 177 8.63 1.57 28.51
C LEU A 177 9.63 1.93 29.60
N TRP A 178 9.61 3.18 30.04
CA TRP A 178 10.47 3.71 31.08
C TRP A 178 9.68 4.44 32.17
N ASP A 179 10.25 4.51 33.37
CA ASP A 179 9.68 5.28 34.47
C ASP A 179 9.58 6.77 34.11
N PRO A 180 8.53 7.46 34.56
CA PRO A 180 8.47 8.92 34.49
C PRO A 180 9.58 9.56 35.33
N VAL A 181 9.95 10.75 34.91
CA VAL A 181 10.89 11.62 35.62
C VAL A 181 10.12 12.78 36.27
N ASP A 182 9.95 12.72 37.59
CA ASP A 182 9.20 13.72 38.37
C ASP A 182 9.70 15.16 38.13
N SER A 183 11.02 15.35 38.03
CA SER A 183 11.63 16.67 37.77
C SER A 183 11.28 17.25 36.39
N LYS A 184 10.72 16.44 35.50
CA LYS A 184 10.22 16.85 34.17
C LYS A 184 8.69 16.92 34.12
N GLY A 185 7.99 16.73 35.25
CA GLY A 185 6.53 16.77 35.33
C GLY A 185 5.83 15.58 34.69
N GLU A 186 6.55 14.47 34.46
CA GLU A 186 6.00 13.24 33.90
C GLU A 186 5.22 12.48 35.00
N THR A 187 4.00 12.03 34.70
CA THR A 187 3.11 11.40 35.69
C THR A 187 2.69 9.97 35.33
N GLU A 188 3.18 9.47 34.20
CA GLU A 188 2.90 8.13 33.70
C GLU A 188 4.12 7.53 32.98
N PRO A 189 4.16 6.20 32.77
CA PRO A 189 5.24 5.58 32.02
C PRO A 189 5.43 6.20 30.63
N MET A 190 6.68 6.34 30.21
CA MET A 190 7.06 6.99 28.96
C MET A 190 7.58 5.96 27.95
N VAL A 191 7.24 6.16 26.67
CA VAL A 191 7.83 5.44 25.54
C VAL A 191 9.04 6.22 25.04
N GLN A 192 10.23 5.64 25.14
CA GLN A 192 11.49 6.32 24.78
C GLN A 192 12.64 5.35 24.48
N ASN A 193 13.60 5.79 23.65
CA ASN A 193 14.76 4.97 23.27
C ASN A 193 15.93 5.16 24.25
N GLY A 194 15.85 4.48 25.39
CA GLY A 194 16.90 4.53 26.41
C GLY A 194 16.74 5.68 27.40
N LEU A 195 17.57 5.66 28.44
CA LEU A 195 17.47 6.59 29.58
C LEU A 195 17.76 8.06 29.20
N LEU A 196 18.65 8.28 28.22
CA LEU A 196 19.11 9.61 27.79
C LEU A 196 18.33 10.15 26.58
N ALA A 197 17.20 9.53 26.23
CA ALA A 197 16.38 9.97 25.11
C ALA A 197 15.92 11.42 25.29
N LEU A 198 16.16 12.24 24.26
CA LEU A 198 15.74 13.64 24.21
C LEU A 198 14.25 13.79 23.89
N SER A 199 13.68 12.79 23.21
CA SER A 199 12.27 12.76 22.81
C SER A 199 11.58 11.53 23.40
N LYS A 200 10.33 11.72 23.82
CA LYS A 200 9.52 10.73 24.53
C LYS A 200 8.05 10.89 24.16
N VAL A 201 7.29 9.81 24.29
CA VAL A 201 5.83 9.84 24.12
C VAL A 201 5.17 9.27 25.37
N PRO A 202 4.17 9.94 25.97
CA PRO A 202 3.39 9.36 27.07
C PRO A 202 2.74 8.05 26.64
N LEU A 203 2.79 7.00 27.48
CA LEU A 203 2.24 5.69 27.14
C LEU A 203 0.75 5.77 26.76
N THR A 204 -0.02 6.63 27.41
CA THR A 204 -1.44 6.82 27.12
C THR A 204 -1.66 7.25 25.66
N GLU A 205 -0.86 8.19 25.16
CA GLU A 205 -0.97 8.69 23.79
C GLU A 205 -0.55 7.62 22.76
N ALA A 206 0.51 6.86 23.06
CA ALA A 206 0.91 5.72 22.23
C ALA A 206 -0.20 4.66 22.14
N LEU A 207 -0.83 4.31 23.26
CA LEU A 207 -1.90 3.31 23.32
C LEU A 207 -3.18 3.76 22.61
N LYS A 208 -3.58 5.04 22.75
CA LYS A 208 -4.72 5.61 22.00
C LYS A 208 -4.46 5.53 20.49
N THR A 209 -3.27 5.91 20.06
CA THR A 209 -2.84 5.82 18.66
C THR A 209 -2.92 4.38 18.15
N ILE A 210 -2.35 3.44 18.90
CA ILE A 210 -2.39 2.01 18.55
C ILE A 210 -3.84 1.52 18.46
N ARG A 211 -4.69 1.84 19.44
CA ARG A 211 -6.10 1.43 19.44
C ARG A 211 -6.86 1.93 18.21
N GLN A 212 -6.60 3.17 17.79
CA GLN A 212 -7.24 3.78 16.63
C GLN A 212 -6.84 3.06 15.33
N TYR A 213 -5.54 2.84 15.12
CA TYR A 213 -5.00 2.40 13.83
C TYR A 213 -4.76 0.88 13.72
N ALA A 214 -4.78 0.13 14.83
CA ALA A 214 -4.37 -1.28 14.87
C ALA A 214 -5.04 -2.14 13.80
N PHE A 215 -6.31 -1.89 13.47
CA PHE A 215 -7.09 -2.72 12.54
C PHE A 215 -7.70 -1.95 11.37
N GLU A 216 -7.22 -0.75 11.06
CA GLU A 216 -7.74 0.05 9.94
C GLU A 216 -7.48 -0.63 8.58
N ARG A 217 -6.30 -1.23 8.40
CA ARG A 217 -5.87 -1.83 7.12
C ARG A 217 -5.83 -3.35 7.12
N SER A 218 -5.92 -3.99 8.28
CA SER A 218 -5.92 -5.44 8.42
C SER A 218 -6.70 -5.86 9.66
N ARG A 219 -7.54 -6.90 9.52
CA ARG A 219 -8.28 -7.50 10.64
C ARG A 219 -7.46 -8.50 11.46
N PHE A 220 -6.29 -8.91 10.97
CA PHE A 220 -5.44 -9.88 11.65
C PHE A 220 -4.72 -9.27 12.85
N PRO A 221 -4.35 -10.11 13.84
CA PRO A 221 -3.82 -9.66 15.12
C PRO A 221 -2.63 -8.71 14.99
N LEU A 222 -2.55 -7.78 15.94
CA LEU A 222 -1.39 -6.93 16.14
C LEU A 222 -0.59 -7.47 17.33
N ILE A 223 0.68 -7.78 17.12
CA ILE A 223 1.60 -8.15 18.20
C ILE A 223 2.26 -6.87 18.71
N LEU A 224 2.00 -6.53 19.96
CA LEU A 224 2.63 -5.42 20.66
C LEU A 224 3.75 -5.96 21.54
N ARG A 225 4.99 -5.79 21.10
CA ARG A 225 6.18 -6.15 21.85
C ARG A 225 6.50 -5.05 22.86
N LEU A 226 6.64 -5.40 24.13
CA LEU A 226 6.97 -4.48 25.22
C LEU A 226 8.38 -4.77 25.75
N SER A 227 9.26 -3.78 25.66
CA SER A 227 10.56 -3.76 26.32
C SER A 227 10.42 -2.94 27.61
N ILE A 228 10.30 -3.64 28.74
CA ILE A 228 9.97 -3.02 30.02
C ILE A 228 11.24 -2.67 30.81
N HIS A 229 11.47 -1.38 31.00
CA HIS A 229 12.54 -0.84 31.87
C HIS A 229 11.99 -0.19 33.14
N CYS A 230 10.66 -0.20 33.31
CA CYS A 230 9.99 0.38 34.45
C CYS A 230 10.28 -0.35 35.76
N SER A 231 10.26 0.38 36.89
CA SER A 231 10.18 -0.22 38.23
C SER A 231 8.83 -0.90 38.45
N LEU A 232 8.75 -1.77 39.46
CA LEU A 232 7.57 -2.61 39.70
C LEU A 232 6.28 -1.79 39.89
N GLU A 233 6.37 -0.64 40.56
CA GLU A 233 5.21 0.25 40.76
C GLU A 233 4.72 0.83 39.44
N TRP A 234 5.64 1.31 38.59
CA TRP A 234 5.30 1.82 37.26
C TRP A 234 4.88 0.73 36.28
N GLN A 235 5.34 -0.51 36.44
CA GLN A 235 4.82 -1.66 35.69
C GLN A 235 3.34 -1.91 35.99
N LYS A 236 2.91 -1.80 37.25
CA LYS A 236 1.48 -1.90 37.62
C LYS A 236 0.66 -0.78 36.98
N VAL A 237 1.20 0.44 36.93
CA VAL A 237 0.55 1.57 36.26
C VAL A 237 0.47 1.32 34.75
N ALA A 238 1.56 0.90 34.11
CA ALA A 238 1.59 0.57 32.68
C ALA A 238 0.56 -0.51 32.32
N ALA A 239 0.48 -1.59 33.11
CA ALA A 239 -0.50 -2.65 32.91
C ALA A 239 -1.95 -2.12 32.99
N LYS A 240 -2.25 -1.26 33.97
CA LYS A 240 -3.57 -0.61 34.08
C LYS A 240 -3.87 0.26 32.86
N LEU A 241 -2.92 1.06 32.39
CA LEU A 241 -3.09 1.92 31.21
C LEU A 241 -3.29 1.08 29.94
N ILE A 242 -2.53 -0.01 29.76
CA ILE A 242 -2.68 -0.93 28.63
C ILE A 242 -4.08 -1.53 28.60
N VAL A 243 -4.55 -2.09 29.72
CA VAL A 243 -5.91 -2.66 29.82
C VAL A 243 -6.97 -1.59 29.56
N THR A 244 -6.82 -0.41 30.15
CA THR A 244 -7.79 0.69 30.04
C THR A 244 -7.90 1.21 28.60
N HIS A 245 -6.76 1.53 27.98
CA HIS A 245 -6.73 2.20 26.68
C HIS A 245 -6.84 1.25 25.51
N LEU A 246 -6.34 0.01 25.58
CA LEU A 246 -6.58 -0.97 24.52
C LEU A 246 -7.97 -1.61 24.66
N GLY A 247 -8.50 -1.72 25.87
CA GLY A 247 -9.85 -2.18 26.17
C GLY A 247 -10.16 -3.52 25.51
N THR A 248 -11.33 -3.63 24.87
CA THR A 248 -11.79 -4.86 24.20
C THR A 248 -10.93 -5.34 23.02
N LYS A 249 -9.99 -4.52 22.54
CA LYS A 249 -9.03 -4.94 21.50
C LYS A 249 -7.87 -5.71 22.11
N LEU A 250 -7.58 -5.57 23.39
CA LEU A 250 -6.55 -6.37 24.06
C LEU A 250 -7.03 -7.81 24.22
N TYR A 251 -6.18 -8.76 23.84
CA TYR A 251 -6.42 -10.17 24.13
C TYR A 251 -6.16 -10.45 25.62
N MET A 252 -7.14 -11.08 26.28
CA MET A 252 -7.05 -11.49 27.67
C MET A 252 -7.28 -13.01 27.74
N PRO A 253 -6.25 -13.82 28.08
CA PRO A 253 -6.39 -15.28 28.15
C PRO A 253 -7.51 -15.74 29.09
N SER A 254 -7.76 -15.01 30.18
CA SER A 254 -8.83 -15.32 31.14
C SER A 254 -10.24 -15.19 30.58
N ALA A 255 -10.41 -14.53 29.43
CA ALA A 255 -11.69 -14.37 28.75
C ALA A 255 -11.84 -15.30 27.53
N ASP A 256 -10.80 -16.11 27.22
CA ASP A 256 -10.83 -17.08 26.14
C ASP A 256 -11.18 -18.47 26.71
N PRO A 257 -12.22 -19.16 26.20
CA PRO A 257 -12.53 -20.52 26.62
C PRO A 257 -11.45 -21.53 26.18
N THR A 258 -10.60 -21.18 25.23
CA THR A 258 -9.55 -22.05 24.68
C THR A 258 -8.32 -22.01 25.56
N ASP A 259 -7.89 -23.18 26.06
CA ASP A 259 -6.61 -23.31 26.73
C ASP A 259 -5.48 -23.44 25.70
N TRP A 260 -4.87 -22.31 25.35
CA TRP A 260 -3.74 -22.24 24.42
C TRP A 260 -2.43 -22.81 24.98
N ASN A 261 -2.39 -23.22 26.26
CA ASN A 261 -1.25 -23.95 26.82
C ASN A 261 -1.34 -25.47 26.54
N ASN A 262 -2.48 -25.94 26.04
CA ASN A 262 -2.65 -27.32 25.63
C ASN A 262 -1.92 -27.56 24.29
N GLU A 263 -1.08 -28.60 24.23
CA GLU A 263 -0.32 -28.98 23.03
C GLU A 263 -1.19 -29.24 21.78
N ARG A 264 -2.48 -29.51 21.96
CA ARG A 264 -3.45 -29.69 20.86
C ARG A 264 -3.98 -28.38 20.29
N ALA A 265 -3.91 -27.28 21.04
CA ALA A 265 -4.42 -25.98 20.63
C ALA A 265 -3.29 -25.15 20.00
N ILE A 266 -3.22 -25.14 18.67
CA ILE A 266 -2.18 -24.38 17.96
C ILE A 266 -2.75 -23.03 17.51
N PRO A 267 -2.23 -21.90 18.02
CA PRO A 267 -2.77 -20.58 17.71
C PRO A 267 -2.54 -20.18 16.24
N THR A 268 -3.58 -19.66 15.61
CA THR A 268 -3.54 -19.16 14.22
C THR A 268 -3.86 -17.66 14.16
N PRO A 269 -3.47 -16.96 13.08
CA PRO A 269 -3.88 -15.57 12.89
C PRO A 269 -5.41 -15.37 12.89
N SER A 270 -6.18 -16.39 12.49
CA SER A 270 -7.64 -16.29 12.45
C SER A 270 -8.29 -16.28 13.83
N ASP A 271 -7.69 -16.94 14.82
CA ASP A 271 -8.25 -17.03 16.18
C ASP A 271 -8.22 -15.67 16.91
N PHE A 272 -7.25 -14.83 16.56
CA PHE A 272 -7.00 -13.54 17.21
C PHE A 272 -7.35 -12.33 16.33
N GLN A 273 -8.31 -12.47 15.42
CA GLN A 273 -8.75 -11.33 14.60
C GLN A 273 -9.25 -10.18 15.48
N GLN A 274 -8.85 -8.97 15.12
CA GLN A 274 -9.12 -7.72 15.85
C GLN A 274 -8.62 -7.73 17.31
N ARG A 275 -7.65 -8.59 17.63
CA ARG A 275 -7.01 -8.64 18.94
C ARG A 275 -5.56 -8.16 18.89
N ILE A 276 -5.15 -7.47 19.95
CA ILE A 276 -3.80 -7.04 20.23
C ILE A 276 -3.20 -8.05 21.20
N LEU A 277 -2.13 -8.72 20.80
CA LEU A 277 -1.40 -9.70 21.59
C LEU A 277 -0.19 -9.00 22.22
N LEU A 278 0.05 -9.22 23.51
CA LEU A 278 1.24 -8.68 24.17
C LEU A 278 2.36 -9.71 24.10
N MET A 279 3.53 -9.27 23.65
CA MET A 279 4.77 -10.03 23.73
C MET A 279 5.72 -9.30 24.66
N VAL A 280 5.99 -9.87 25.83
CA VAL A 280 6.89 -9.26 26.81
C VAL A 280 8.17 -10.10 26.84
N GLY A 281 9.33 -9.44 26.75
CA GLY A 281 10.62 -10.12 26.97
C GLY A 281 10.71 -10.70 28.38
N SER A 282 11.63 -11.64 28.61
CA SER A 282 11.87 -12.19 29.96
C SER A 282 12.06 -11.05 30.96
N ILE A 283 11.16 -10.96 31.94
CA ILE A 283 11.22 -9.95 33.01
C ILE A 283 12.49 -10.26 33.82
N LYS A 284 13.58 -9.54 33.55
CA LYS A 284 14.73 -9.54 34.46
C LYS A 284 14.27 -8.77 35.69
N ALA A 285 13.86 -9.49 36.74
CA ALA A 285 13.68 -8.88 38.04
C ALA A 285 14.99 -8.17 38.40
N LYS A 286 15.01 -6.84 38.37
CA LYS A 286 16.05 -6.09 39.05
C LYS A 286 15.81 -6.36 40.53
N ASN A 287 16.55 -7.31 41.09
CA ASN A 287 16.64 -7.44 42.53
C ASN A 287 17.05 -6.07 43.08
N SER A 288 16.20 -5.57 43.97
CA SER A 288 16.33 -4.34 44.75
C SER A 288 17.72 -4.16 45.35
#